data_AF-A0A9E4ZMY6-F1
#
_entry.id   AF-A0A9E4ZMY6-F1
#
_cell.length_a   1.000
_cell.length_b   1.000
_cell.length_c   1.000
_cell.angle_alpha   90.00
_cell.angle_beta   90.00
_cell.angle_gamma   90.00
#
_symmetry.space_group_name_H-M   'P 1'
#
loop_
_entity.id
_entity.type
_entity.pdbx_description
1 polymer ?
#
loop_
_entity_poly.entity_id
_entity_poly.type
_entity_poly.pdbx_seq_one_letter_code
_entity_poly.pdbx_strand_id
1 'polypeptide(L)'
;MADKVDLLTLVRGLTISLFAGSFIIAEMGYLVLNGFQSVFTPFSKFMILLIYITAFPAYYYYVSSRLPNVWLMKYPVPFALIIEGIGVVFLFLNNPLSIYLIVVGYFFEPIAGISLFLGIKNFGLYSKLFIITAWIFGFSLSLFLIGLGIVPFVTILIKMVDTGLLVLKMEGSLSG
;
A
#
# COMPACT_ATOMS: atom_id res chain seq x y z
N MET A 1 -13.17 -27.60 5.50
CA MET A 1 -13.88 -26.73 4.54
C MET A 1 -13.00 -25.54 4.27
N ALA A 2 -12.55 -25.32 3.03
CA ALA A 2 -11.89 -24.07 2.71
C ALA A 2 -12.95 -22.97 2.73
N ASP A 3 -12.89 -22.09 3.73
CA ASP A 3 -13.74 -20.91 3.76
C ASP A 3 -13.57 -20.15 2.44
N LYS A 4 -14.68 -19.91 1.73
CA LYS A 4 -14.68 -19.02 0.56
C LYS A 4 -14.25 -17.62 1.05
N VAL A 5 -13.39 -16.98 0.25
CA VAL A 5 -12.99 -15.58 0.46
C VAL A 5 -14.23 -14.71 0.52
N ASP A 6 -14.30 -13.84 1.53
CA ASP A 6 -15.36 -12.84 1.64
C ASP A 6 -15.02 -11.65 0.72
N LEU A 7 -15.61 -11.69 -0.47
CA LEU A 7 -15.33 -10.73 -1.53
C LEU A 7 -15.75 -9.30 -1.16
N LEU A 8 -16.87 -9.12 -0.44
CA LEU A 8 -17.35 -7.80 -0.04
C LEU A 8 -16.37 -7.14 0.94
N THR A 9 -15.94 -7.89 1.96
CA THR A 9 -14.96 -7.43 2.93
C THR A 9 -13.62 -7.12 2.27
N LEU A 10 -13.20 -7.93 1.27
CA LEU A 10 -11.98 -7.69 0.51
C LEU A 10 -12.06 -6.40 -0.34
N VAL A 11 -13.18 -6.17 -1.03
CA VAL A 11 -13.41 -4.94 -1.81
C VAL A 11 -13.28 -3.72 -0.91
N ARG A 12 -13.89 -3.74 0.29
CA ARG A 12 -13.76 -2.63 1.26
C ARG A 12 -12.30 -2.32 1.62
N GLY A 13 -11.50 -3.37 1.84
CA GLY A 13 -10.07 -3.22 2.08
C GLY A 13 -9.34 -2.59 0.89
N LEU A 14 -9.61 -3.04 -0.34
CA LEU A 14 -9.01 -2.49 -1.56
C LEU A 14 -9.43 -1.03 -1.81
N THR A 15 -10.68 -0.67 -1.53
CA THR A 15 -11.16 0.71 -1.64
C THR A 15 -10.46 1.63 -0.64
N ILE A 16 -10.22 1.17 0.58
CA ILE A 16 -9.42 1.94 1.56
C ILE A 16 -7.98 2.09 1.06
N SER A 17 -7.38 1.05 0.48
CA SER A 17 -6.05 1.13 -0.11
C SER A 17 -5.97 2.09 -1.31
N LEU A 18 -7.03 2.20 -2.11
CA LEU A 18 -7.13 3.24 -3.15
C LEU A 18 -7.17 4.64 -2.53
N PHE A 19 -7.93 4.81 -1.45
CA PHE A 19 -7.97 6.08 -0.73
C PHE A 19 -6.58 6.44 -0.17
N ALA A 20 -5.89 5.50 0.48
CA ALA A 20 -4.51 5.67 0.94
C ALA A 20 -3.56 6.00 -0.22
N GLY A 21 -3.69 5.31 -1.35
CA GLY A 21 -2.87 5.53 -2.54
C GLY A 21 -3.03 6.92 -3.15
N SER A 22 -4.19 7.57 -2.97
CA SER A 22 -4.37 8.98 -3.37
C SER A 22 -3.50 9.93 -2.55
N PHE A 23 -3.34 9.69 -1.25
CA PHE A 23 -2.40 10.43 -0.40
C PHE A 23 -0.95 10.15 -0.76
N ILE A 24 -0.62 8.89 -1.11
CA ILE A 24 0.72 8.54 -1.61
C ILE A 24 1.03 9.31 -2.89
N ILE A 25 0.11 9.35 -3.86
CA ILE A 25 0.29 10.13 -5.09
C ILE A 25 0.51 11.62 -4.78
N ALA A 26 -0.32 12.20 -3.90
CA ALA A 26 -0.20 13.60 -3.52
C ALA A 26 1.16 13.90 -2.85
N GLU A 27 1.59 13.06 -1.92
CA GLU A 27 2.88 13.20 -1.24
C GLU A 27 4.05 13.04 -2.20
N MET A 28 4.06 11.98 -2.99
CA MET A 28 5.14 11.72 -3.93
C MET A 28 5.23 12.81 -5.00
N GLY A 29 4.09 13.29 -5.50
CA GLY A 29 4.05 14.44 -6.41
C GLY A 29 4.63 15.69 -5.77
N TYR A 30 4.28 15.96 -4.51
CA TYR A 30 4.84 17.07 -3.75
C TYR A 30 6.36 16.96 -3.60
N LEU A 31 6.88 15.79 -3.22
CA LEU A 31 8.32 15.58 -3.06
C LEU A 31 9.08 15.63 -4.40
N VAL A 32 8.49 15.17 -5.50
CA VAL A 32 9.08 15.28 -6.85
C VAL A 32 9.20 16.74 -7.26
N LEU A 33 8.22 17.58 -6.94
CA LEU A 33 8.20 19.01 -7.31
C LEU A 33 9.08 19.88 -6.41
N ASN A 34 9.17 19.56 -5.12
CA ASN A 34 9.84 20.39 -4.11
C ASN A 34 11.18 19.82 -3.63
N GLY A 35 11.55 18.63 -4.11
CA GLY A 35 12.75 17.92 -3.70
C GLY A 35 12.58 17.12 -2.41
N PHE A 36 13.40 16.10 -2.22
CA PHE A 36 13.32 15.14 -1.12
C PHE A 36 13.29 15.77 0.29
N GLN A 37 13.98 16.89 0.48
CA GLN A 37 14.03 17.57 1.78
C GLN A 37 12.67 18.13 2.21
N SER A 38 11.71 18.28 1.29
CA SER A 38 10.36 18.75 1.63
C SER A 38 9.54 17.74 2.44
N VAL A 39 10.01 16.50 2.61
CA VAL A 39 9.38 15.47 3.45
C VAL A 39 9.19 15.89 4.92
N PHE A 40 10.01 16.82 5.40
CA PHE A 40 9.92 17.34 6.77
C PHE A 40 8.95 18.52 6.92
N THR A 41 8.31 18.95 5.83
CA THR A 41 7.33 20.03 5.89
C THR A 41 6.05 19.58 6.59
N PRO A 42 5.24 20.50 7.15
CA PRO A 42 3.95 20.16 7.76
C PRO A 42 3.01 19.42 6.81
N PHE A 43 3.02 19.78 5.52
CA PHE A 43 2.23 19.12 4.49
C PHE A 43 2.61 17.63 4.37
N SER A 44 3.91 17.33 4.19
CA SER A 44 4.38 15.96 4.05
C SER A 44 4.15 15.11 5.29
N LYS A 45 4.41 15.68 6.48
CA LYS A 45 4.10 15.01 7.76
C LYS A 45 2.62 14.63 7.88
N PHE A 46 1.74 15.54 7.47
CA PHE A 46 0.30 15.30 7.49
C PHE A 46 -0.10 14.20 6.49
N MET A 47 0.40 14.24 5.26
CA MET A 47 0.11 13.22 4.25
C MET A 47 0.61 11.83 4.67
N ILE A 48 1.85 11.74 5.17
CA ILE A 48 2.43 10.49 5.67
C ILE A 48 1.65 9.96 6.88
N LEU A 49 1.18 10.83 7.77
CA LEU A 49 0.31 10.44 8.88
C LEU A 49 -1.03 9.86 8.39
N LEU A 50 -1.66 10.46 7.37
CA LEU A 50 -2.89 9.93 6.79
C LEU A 50 -2.67 8.57 6.13
N ILE A 51 -1.57 8.41 5.39
CA ILE A 51 -1.18 7.12 4.80
C ILE A 51 -1.03 6.06 5.90
N TYR A 52 -0.34 6.39 6.98
CA TYR A 52 -0.14 5.49 8.11
C TYR A 52 -1.45 5.10 8.80
N ILE A 53 -2.30 6.08 9.13
CA ILE A 53 -3.59 5.83 9.81
C ILE A 53 -4.53 5.00 8.93
N THR A 54 -4.54 5.22 7.62
CA THR A 54 -5.41 4.47 6.69
C THR A 54 -4.97 3.02 6.48
N ALA A 55 -3.72 2.67 6.79
CA ALA A 55 -3.24 1.29 6.70
C ALA A 55 -3.91 0.35 7.73
N PHE A 56 -4.31 0.86 8.90
CA PHE A 56 -4.99 0.07 9.94
C PHE A 56 -6.36 -0.48 9.51
N PRO A 57 -7.32 0.35 9.04
CA PRO A 57 -8.60 -0.17 8.57
C PRO A 57 -8.43 -1.08 7.35
N ALA A 58 -7.50 -0.78 6.42
CA ALA A 58 -7.23 -1.67 5.29
C ALA A 58 -6.78 -3.07 5.76
N TYR A 59 -5.80 -3.12 6.67
CA TYR A 59 -5.32 -4.35 7.29
C TYR A 59 -6.46 -5.14 7.97
N TYR A 60 -7.31 -4.45 8.73
CA TYR A 60 -8.45 -5.08 9.40
C TYR A 60 -9.38 -5.78 8.41
N TYR A 61 -9.77 -5.10 7.32
CA TYR A 61 -10.63 -5.71 6.30
C TYR A 61 -9.95 -6.88 5.61
N TYR A 62 -8.67 -6.77 5.28
CA TYR A 62 -7.97 -7.86 4.62
C TYR A 62 -7.84 -9.11 5.48
N VAL A 63 -7.45 -8.98 6.75
CA VAL A 63 -7.39 -10.13 7.68
C VAL A 63 -8.77 -10.75 7.90
N SER A 64 -9.83 -9.94 7.87
CA SER A 64 -11.21 -10.40 8.04
C SER A 64 -11.80 -11.09 6.81
N SER A 65 -11.20 -10.91 5.63
CA SER A 65 -11.73 -11.41 4.34
C SER A 65 -11.48 -12.91 4.06
N ARG A 66 -10.99 -13.68 5.05
CA ARG A 66 -10.72 -15.13 4.94
C ARG A 66 -9.76 -15.49 3.78
N LEU A 67 -8.74 -14.67 3.56
CA LEU A 67 -7.76 -14.88 2.48
C LEU A 67 -6.99 -16.20 2.64
N PRO A 68 -6.62 -16.86 1.52
CA PRO A 68 -5.67 -17.96 1.55
C PRO A 68 -4.32 -17.48 2.10
N ASN A 69 -3.68 -18.31 2.92
CA ASN A 69 -2.38 -17.98 3.54
C ASN A 69 -2.39 -16.63 4.29
N VAL A 70 -3.48 -16.30 4.99
CA VAL A 70 -3.63 -15.05 5.77
C VAL A 70 -2.48 -14.79 6.76
N TRP A 71 -1.72 -15.82 7.14
CA TRP A 71 -0.51 -15.68 7.96
C TRP A 71 0.57 -14.80 7.30
N LEU A 72 0.64 -14.75 5.96
CA LEU A 72 1.50 -13.83 5.19
C LEU A 72 1.11 -12.35 5.37
N MET A 73 -0.05 -12.10 5.96
CA MET A 73 -0.52 -10.76 6.31
C MET A 73 -0.50 -10.53 7.82
N LYS A 74 -0.98 -11.51 8.61
CA LYS A 74 -1.10 -11.40 10.07
C LYS A 74 0.22 -11.15 10.81
N TYR A 75 1.36 -11.61 10.27
CA TYR A 75 2.66 -11.40 10.90
C TYR A 75 3.45 -10.26 10.27
N PRO A 76 3.61 -10.20 8.93
CA PRO A 76 4.45 -9.18 8.30
C PRO A 76 3.86 -7.76 8.44
N VAL A 77 2.53 -7.61 8.31
CA VAL A 77 1.90 -6.28 8.29
C VAL A 77 1.96 -5.59 9.65
N PRO A 78 1.65 -6.23 10.80
CA PRO A 78 1.83 -5.58 12.09
C PRO A 78 3.28 -5.16 12.35
N PHE A 79 4.25 -5.96 11.91
CA PHE A 79 5.66 -5.60 12.04
C PHE A 79 6.01 -4.37 11.19
N ALA A 80 5.52 -4.32 9.95
CA ALA A 80 5.65 -3.16 9.07
C ALA A 80 5.05 -1.89 9.71
N LEU A 81 3.81 -1.98 10.23
CA LEU A 81 3.12 -0.87 10.88
C LEU A 81 3.85 -0.37 12.14
N ILE A 82 4.54 -1.24 12.86
CA ILE A 82 5.37 -0.83 14.01
C ILE A 82 6.59 -0.04 13.52
N ILE A 83 7.31 -0.56 12.52
CA ILE A 83 8.48 0.12 11.94
C ILE A 83 8.08 1.47 11.36
N GLU A 84 7.00 1.52 10.57
CA GLU A 84 6.46 2.75 9.99
C GLU A 84 6.01 3.71 11.07
N GLY A 85 5.36 3.23 12.13
CA GLY A 85 4.96 4.06 13.27
C GLY A 85 6.16 4.75 13.94
N ILE A 86 7.25 4.02 14.17
CA ILE A 86 8.51 4.59 14.67
C ILE A 86 9.05 5.60 13.65
N GLY A 87 9.01 5.28 12.36
CA GLY A 87 9.38 6.18 11.28
C GLY A 87 8.59 7.49 11.29
N VAL A 88 7.27 7.42 11.45
CA VAL A 88 6.39 8.59 11.57
C VAL A 88 6.76 9.42 12.79
N VAL A 89 6.97 8.81 13.96
CA VAL A 89 7.42 9.55 15.16
C VAL A 89 8.73 10.30 14.87
N PHE A 90 9.70 9.64 14.24
CA PHE A 90 10.98 10.23 13.87
C PHE A 90 10.82 11.34 12.83
N LEU A 91 9.85 11.20 11.92
CA LEU A 91 9.54 12.22 10.93
C LEU A 91 9.07 13.51 11.61
N PHE A 92 8.18 13.40 12.61
CA PHE A 92 7.73 14.56 13.38
C PHE A 92 8.86 15.24 14.16
N LEU A 93 9.87 14.47 14.59
CA LEU A 93 11.10 14.97 15.20
C LEU A 93 12.12 15.54 14.19
N ASN A 94 11.80 15.58 12.89
CA ASN A 94 12.71 15.96 11.80
C ASN A 94 13.98 15.10 11.72
N ASN A 95 13.91 13.84 12.14
CA ASN A 95 15.04 12.93 12.10
C ASN A 95 15.09 12.21 10.74
N PRO A 96 16.19 12.30 9.96
CA PRO A 96 16.32 11.63 8.66
C PRO A 96 16.15 10.11 8.67
N LEU A 97 16.37 9.45 9.81
CA LEU A 97 16.12 8.02 9.95
C LEU A 97 14.66 7.64 9.67
N SER A 98 13.72 8.59 9.82
CA SER A 98 12.30 8.38 9.52
C SER A 98 12.05 7.78 8.15
N ILE A 99 12.76 8.27 7.14
CA ILE A 99 12.54 7.92 5.74
C ILE A 99 12.98 6.48 5.49
N TYR A 100 14.13 6.10 6.04
CA TYR A 100 14.61 4.73 5.96
C TYR A 100 13.65 3.75 6.66
N LEU A 101 13.13 4.11 7.83
CA LEU A 101 12.16 3.29 8.55
C LEU A 101 10.87 3.12 7.75
N ILE A 102 10.32 4.20 7.18
CA ILE A 102 9.12 4.14 6.35
C ILE A 102 9.36 3.24 5.11
N VAL A 103 10.47 3.41 4.40
CA VAL A 103 10.81 2.57 3.24
C VAL A 103 11.00 1.11 3.65
N VAL A 104 11.61 0.84 4.81
CA VAL A 104 11.79 -0.52 5.33
C VAL A 104 10.45 -1.19 5.64
N GLY A 105 9.49 -0.46 6.21
CA GLY A 105 8.13 -0.97 6.43
C GLY A 105 7.45 -1.41 5.13
N TYR A 106 7.57 -0.61 4.08
CA TYR A 106 6.98 -0.91 2.77
C TYR A 106 7.52 -2.21 2.12
N PHE A 107 8.72 -2.69 2.47
CA PHE A 107 9.22 -3.97 1.95
C PHE A 107 8.41 -5.19 2.41
N PHE A 108 7.59 -5.06 3.44
CA PHE A 108 6.68 -6.12 3.88
C PHE A 108 5.36 -6.15 3.07
N GLU A 109 5.01 -5.07 2.35
CA GLU A 109 3.80 -4.99 1.54
C GLU A 109 3.75 -6.05 0.42
N PRO A 110 4.84 -6.30 -0.36
CA PRO A 110 4.89 -7.39 -1.34
C PRO A 110 4.54 -8.77 -0.77
N ILE A 111 4.92 -9.04 0.49
CA ILE A 111 4.67 -10.31 1.17
C ILE A 111 3.17 -10.46 1.47
N ALA A 112 2.55 -9.42 2.03
CA ALA A 112 1.11 -9.38 2.27
C ALA A 112 0.30 -9.48 0.97
N GLY A 113 0.81 -8.88 -0.10
CA GLY A 113 0.23 -8.93 -1.45
C GLY A 113 0.04 -10.35 -2.00
N ILE A 114 0.85 -11.32 -1.58
CA ILE A 114 0.71 -12.73 -2.00
C ILE A 114 -0.63 -13.31 -1.53
N SER A 115 -1.01 -13.05 -0.27
CA SER A 115 -2.28 -13.55 0.29
C SER A 115 -3.48 -12.93 -0.44
N LEU A 116 -3.40 -11.62 -0.74
CA LEU A 116 -4.40 -10.92 -1.55
C LEU A 116 -4.52 -11.55 -2.94
N PHE A 117 -3.40 -11.70 -3.66
CA PHE A 117 -3.36 -12.30 -4.99
C PHE A 117 -3.99 -13.69 -5.03
N LEU A 118 -3.65 -14.56 -4.08
CA LEU A 118 -4.23 -15.90 -4.00
C LEU A 118 -5.75 -15.87 -3.79
N GLY A 119 -6.25 -14.88 -3.05
CA GLY A 119 -7.68 -14.65 -2.84
C GLY A 119 -8.42 -14.17 -4.08
N ILE A 120 -7.76 -13.43 -4.97
CA ILE A 120 -8.34 -12.85 -6.19
C ILE A 120 -7.88 -13.53 -7.50
N LYS A 121 -7.14 -14.64 -7.44
CA LYS A 121 -6.54 -15.28 -8.63
C LYS A 121 -7.53 -15.61 -9.74
N ASN A 122 -8.80 -15.82 -9.38
CA ASN A 122 -9.88 -16.13 -10.33
C ASN A 122 -10.26 -14.93 -11.23
N PHE A 123 -9.82 -13.72 -10.90
CA PHE A 123 -10.01 -12.52 -11.72
C PHE A 123 -9.00 -12.38 -12.87
N GLY A 124 -8.17 -13.40 -13.12
CA GLY A 124 -7.36 -13.50 -14.33
C GLY A 124 -6.32 -12.39 -14.46
N LEU A 125 -6.30 -11.68 -15.60
CA LEU A 125 -5.33 -10.62 -15.88
C LEU A 125 -5.27 -9.55 -14.78
N TYR A 126 -6.43 -9.10 -14.27
CA TYR A 126 -6.50 -8.07 -13.23
C TYR A 126 -5.76 -8.48 -11.95
N SER A 127 -5.87 -9.75 -11.55
CA SER A 127 -5.14 -10.27 -10.39
C SER A 127 -3.61 -10.31 -10.60
N LYS A 128 -3.17 -10.66 -11.82
CA LYS A 128 -1.74 -10.70 -12.17
C LYS A 128 -1.15 -9.30 -12.22
N LEU A 129 -1.84 -8.35 -12.83
CA LEU A 129 -1.41 -6.95 -12.88
C LEU A 129 -1.33 -6.38 -11.47
N PHE A 130 -2.35 -6.58 -10.64
CA PHE A 130 -2.37 -6.12 -9.25
C PHE A 130 -1.10 -6.52 -8.47
N ILE A 131 -0.69 -7.79 -8.51
CA ILE A 131 0.50 -8.21 -7.76
C ILE A 131 1.80 -7.70 -8.38
N ILE A 132 1.89 -7.69 -9.72
CA ILE A 132 3.08 -7.21 -10.42
C ILE A 132 3.30 -5.72 -10.12
N THR A 133 2.26 -4.90 -10.23
CA THR A 133 2.39 -3.45 -10.01
C THR A 133 2.53 -3.10 -8.54
N ALA A 134 1.95 -3.88 -7.62
CA ALA A 134 2.25 -3.79 -6.20
C ALA A 134 3.73 -4.06 -5.90
N TRP A 135 4.32 -5.11 -6.48
CA TRP A 135 5.74 -5.42 -6.29
C TRP A 135 6.65 -4.37 -6.92
N ILE A 136 6.38 -3.96 -8.16
CA ILE A 136 7.16 -2.93 -8.83
C ILE A 136 7.16 -1.64 -8.00
N PHE A 137 6.01 -1.22 -7.47
CA PHE A 137 5.93 -0.06 -6.59
C PHE A 137 6.69 -0.24 -5.27
N GLY A 138 6.49 -1.37 -4.58
CA GLY A 138 7.17 -1.64 -3.30
C GLY A 138 8.69 -1.61 -3.43
N PHE A 139 9.24 -2.20 -4.49
CA PHE A 139 10.68 -2.19 -4.75
C PHE A 139 11.19 -0.85 -5.32
N SER A 140 10.39 -0.14 -6.10
CA SER A 140 10.81 1.16 -6.65
C SER A 140 10.91 2.23 -5.56
N LEU A 141 10.21 2.08 -4.43
CA LEU A 141 10.23 3.06 -3.33
C LEU A 141 11.64 3.31 -2.78
N SER A 142 12.54 2.31 -2.78
CA SER A 142 13.93 2.52 -2.36
C SER A 142 14.72 3.42 -3.33
N LEU A 143 14.31 3.51 -4.60
CA LEU A 143 14.93 4.41 -5.57
C LEU A 143 14.72 5.89 -5.21
N PHE A 144 13.71 6.17 -4.38
CA PHE A 144 13.48 7.49 -3.82
C PHE A 144 14.67 7.97 -2.98
N LEU A 145 15.38 7.07 -2.29
CA LEU A 145 16.53 7.38 -1.43
C LEU A 145 17.77 7.84 -2.20
N ILE A 146 17.86 7.51 -3.50
CA ILE A 146 18.99 7.86 -4.37
C ILE A 146 18.63 8.94 -5.40
N GLY A 147 17.54 9.69 -5.15
CA GLY A 147 17.13 10.82 -5.99
C GLY A 147 16.36 10.43 -7.25
N LEU A 148 16.01 9.15 -7.44
CA LEU A 148 15.21 8.67 -8.57
C LEU A 148 13.71 8.65 -8.23
N GLY A 149 13.22 9.68 -7.53
CA GLY A 149 11.86 9.73 -6.99
C GLY A 149 10.73 9.70 -8.03
N ILE A 150 11.03 10.04 -9.28
CA ILE A 150 10.08 9.93 -10.39
C ILE A 150 9.68 8.49 -10.68
N VAL A 151 10.58 7.51 -10.47
CA VAL A 151 10.31 6.10 -10.77
C VAL A 151 9.20 5.57 -9.87
N PRO A 152 9.28 5.64 -8.53
CA PRO A 152 8.19 5.16 -7.69
C PRO A 152 6.90 5.96 -7.89
N PHE A 153 6.98 7.26 -8.23
CA PHE A 153 5.80 8.08 -8.55
C PHE A 153 5.03 7.56 -9.75
N VAL A 154 5.71 7.22 -10.85
CA VAL A 154 5.05 6.61 -12.01
C VAL A 154 4.46 5.24 -11.66
N THR A 155 5.18 4.43 -10.88
CA THR A 155 4.70 3.09 -10.54
C THR A 155 3.47 3.11 -9.62
N ILE A 156 3.33 4.08 -8.72
CA ILE A 156 2.11 4.20 -7.90
C ILE A 156 0.90 4.61 -8.75
N LEU A 157 1.09 5.47 -9.76
CA LEU A 157 0.00 5.84 -10.69
C LEU A 157 -0.53 4.60 -11.42
N ILE A 158 0.37 3.75 -11.93
CA ILE A 158 -0.01 2.50 -12.60
C ILE A 158 -0.71 1.54 -11.63
N LYS A 159 -0.12 1.30 -10.44
CA LYS A 159 -0.71 0.45 -9.39
C LYS A 159 -2.12 0.90 -9.01
N MET A 160 -2.35 2.21 -8.94
CA MET A 160 -3.64 2.81 -8.60
C MET A 160 -4.70 2.57 -9.67
N VAL A 161 -4.35 2.73 -10.94
CA VAL A 161 -5.25 2.40 -12.06
C VAL A 161 -5.60 0.90 -12.03
N ASP A 162 -4.60 0.03 -11.91
CA ASP A 162 -4.80 -1.42 -11.88
C ASP A 162 -5.69 -1.86 -10.71
N THR A 163 -5.43 -1.32 -9.52
CA THR A 163 -6.23 -1.62 -8.32
C THR A 163 -7.66 -1.12 -8.48
N GLY A 164 -7.86 0.05 -9.09
CA GLY A 164 -9.19 0.58 -9.40
C GLY A 164 -9.97 -0.31 -10.36
N LEU A 165 -9.34 -0.75 -11.45
CA LEU A 165 -9.93 -1.68 -12.41
C LEU A 165 -10.29 -3.03 -11.77
N LEU A 166 -9.41 -3.54 -10.89
CA LEU A 166 -9.67 -4.76 -10.13
C LEU A 166 -10.90 -4.60 -9.22
N VAL A 167 -11.00 -3.50 -8.47
CA VAL A 167 -12.15 -3.22 -7.59
C VAL A 167 -13.46 -3.19 -8.40
N LEU A 168 -13.50 -2.44 -9.50
CA LEU A 168 -14.68 -2.37 -10.37
C LEU A 168 -15.10 -3.76 -10.90
N LYS A 169 -14.12 -4.60 -11.27
CA LYS A 169 -14.38 -5.96 -11.74
C LYS A 169 -14.96 -6.85 -10.64
N MET A 170 -14.48 -6.71 -9.41
CA MET A 170 -14.95 -7.45 -8.25
C MET A 170 -16.35 -7.02 -7.83
N GLU A 171 -16.63 -5.71 -7.81
CA GLU A 171 -17.97 -5.17 -7.53
C GLU A 171 -19.01 -5.67 -8.54
N GLY A 172 -18.68 -5.68 -9.84
CA GLY A 172 -19.57 -6.23 -10.86
C GLY A 172 -19.86 -7.73 -10.69
N SER A 173 -19.01 -8.46 -9.97
CA SER A 173 -19.23 -9.88 -9.63
C SER A 173 -20.04 -10.08 -8.34
N LEU A 174 -20.23 -9.03 -7.53
CA LEU A 174 -21.10 -9.05 -6.34
C LEU A 174 -22.56 -8.74 -6.69
N SER A 175 -22.80 -8.05 -7.81
CA SER A 175 -24.12 -7.63 -8.27
C SER A 175 -24.85 -8.63 -9.18
N GLY A 176 -24.18 -9.71 -9.59
CA GLY A 176 -24.73 -10.76 -10.47
C GLY A 176 -24.85 -12.09 -9.76
#